data_AF-M1BDB4-F1
#
_entry.id   AF-M1BDB4-F1
#
_cell.length_a   1.000
_cell.length_b   1.000
_cell.length_c   1.000
_cell.angle_alpha   90.00
_cell.angle_beta   90.00
_cell.angle_gamma   90.00
#
_symmetry.space_group_name_H-M   'P 1'
#
loop_
_entity.id
_entity.type
_entity.pdbx_description
1 polymer ?
#
loop_
_entity_poly.entity_id
_entity_poly.type
_entity_poly.pdbx_seq_one_letter_code
_entity_poly.pdbx_strand_id
1 'polypeptide(L)'
;MEWGNFRSSHLPLTEYDHAMDTDSLNPGEQIFEKICSGMYLGEILRRVLLRMAEEAGIFGEEVPPKLKNSFILRTPEMSAMHHDTSSDLRVVGDKLKDILEISNTSLKTRRLVVELCNIVATRGARLAAAGILGIIKKMGKDTPRESGPEKIVVAMDGGLYEHYTEYSKCLENTLVELLGKEMATSIVFKHANDGSGIGAALLAASNSVYVEDK
;
A
#
# COMPACT_ATOMS: atom_id res chain seq x y z
N MET A 1 -17.68 -6.14 -0.62
CA MET A 1 -17.53 -5.38 0.65
C MET A 1 -16.66 -4.19 0.30
N GLU A 2 -17.21 -2.99 0.31
CA GLU A 2 -16.49 -1.76 -0.06
C GLU A 2 -15.80 -1.14 1.17
N TRP A 3 -14.70 -1.74 1.61
CA TRP A 3 -14.01 -1.33 2.84
C TRP A 3 -13.12 -0.09 2.71
N GLY A 4 -13.00 0.50 1.52
CA GLY A 4 -12.21 1.71 1.30
C GLY A 4 -12.70 2.89 2.14
N ASN A 5 -14.01 2.95 2.39
CA ASN A 5 -14.64 3.96 3.23
C ASN A 5 -14.60 3.64 4.75
N PHE A 6 -13.89 2.59 5.16
CA PHE A 6 -13.72 2.30 6.58
C PHE A 6 -13.03 3.48 7.28
N ARG A 7 -13.51 3.82 8.48
CA ARG A 7 -12.94 4.86 9.34
C ARG A 7 -12.95 4.41 10.78
N SER A 8 -11.90 4.78 11.51
CA SER A 8 -11.74 4.46 12.93
C SER A 8 -10.77 5.44 13.57
N SER A 9 -10.98 5.77 14.85
CA SER A 9 -10.01 6.52 15.64
C SER A 9 -8.68 5.77 15.84
N HIS A 10 -8.63 4.47 15.52
CA HIS A 10 -7.42 3.67 15.54
C HIS A 10 -6.58 3.79 14.26
N LEU A 11 -7.07 4.49 13.23
CA LEU A 11 -6.25 4.79 12.05
C LEU A 11 -5.21 5.85 12.42
N PRO A 12 -3.90 5.59 12.23
CA PRO A 12 -2.82 6.50 12.60
C PRO A 12 -2.67 7.59 11.53
N LEU A 13 -3.67 8.47 11.43
CA LEU A 13 -3.68 9.58 10.49
C LEU A 13 -2.68 10.66 10.92
N THR A 14 -1.97 11.21 9.94
CA THR A 14 -1.04 12.32 10.10
C THR A 14 -1.63 13.60 9.51
N GLU A 15 -0.99 14.73 9.75
CA GLU A 15 -1.34 16.00 9.09
C GLU A 15 -1.31 15.90 7.56
N TYR A 16 -0.43 15.07 6.99
CA TYR A 16 -0.33 14.85 5.55
C TYR A 16 -1.56 14.11 4.99
N ASP A 17 -2.08 13.12 5.74
CA ASP A 17 -3.28 12.38 5.35
C ASP A 17 -4.52 13.29 5.45
N HIS A 18 -4.62 14.11 6.50
CA HIS A 18 -5.71 15.07 6.67
C HIS A 18 -5.72 16.15 5.58
N ALA A 19 -4.54 16.70 5.24
CA ALA A 19 -4.43 17.68 4.17
C ALA A 19 -4.79 17.06 2.81
N MET A 20 -4.31 15.84 2.54
CA MET A 20 -4.64 15.12 1.31
C MET A 20 -6.14 14.80 1.20
N ASP A 21 -6.78 14.40 2.30
CA ASP A 21 -8.23 14.16 2.34
C ASP A 21 -9.01 15.45 2.06
N THR A 22 -8.61 16.56 2.70
CA THR A 22 -9.23 17.89 2.52
C THR A 22 -9.16 18.36 1.07
N ASP A 23 -8.03 18.12 0.39
CA ASP A 23 -7.81 18.51 -1.00
C ASP A 23 -8.41 17.52 -2.02
N SER A 24 -8.96 16.39 -1.56
CA SER A 24 -9.50 15.35 -2.44
C SER A 24 -10.88 15.72 -3.00
N LEU A 25 -11.33 15.00 -4.03
CA LEU A 25 -12.68 15.17 -4.60
C LEU A 25 -13.80 14.77 -3.62
N ASN A 26 -13.46 13.98 -2.60
CA ASN A 26 -14.39 13.41 -1.63
C ASN A 26 -13.85 13.51 -0.20
N PRO A 27 -13.75 14.73 0.38
CA PRO A 27 -13.25 14.92 1.73
C PRO A 27 -14.09 14.17 2.77
N GLY A 28 -13.42 13.49 3.72
CA GLY A 28 -14.07 12.70 4.76
C GLY A 28 -14.52 11.30 4.32
N GLU A 29 -14.34 10.95 3.04
CA GLU A 29 -14.65 9.64 2.48
C GLU A 29 -13.39 8.87 2.06
N GLN A 30 -13.51 7.56 1.89
CA GLN A 30 -12.44 6.68 1.43
C GLN A 30 -11.16 6.76 2.29
N ILE A 31 -11.30 7.04 3.60
CA ILE A 31 -10.16 7.30 4.49
C ILE A 31 -9.21 6.11 4.56
N PHE A 32 -9.73 4.88 4.66
CA PHE A 32 -8.89 3.70 4.68
C PHE A 32 -8.17 3.52 3.33
N GLU A 33 -8.85 3.71 2.20
CA GLU A 33 -8.23 3.66 0.88
C GLU A 33 -7.11 4.70 0.74
N LYS A 34 -7.35 5.93 1.15
CA LYS A 34 -6.41 7.06 1.08
C LYS A 34 -5.08 6.79 1.78
N ILE A 35 -5.05 5.93 2.79
CA ILE A 35 -3.81 5.64 3.54
C ILE A 35 -3.15 4.29 3.21
N CYS A 36 -3.77 3.45 2.39
CA CYS A 36 -3.23 2.13 2.01
C CYS A 36 -3.17 1.85 0.50
N SER A 37 -3.89 2.58 -0.36
CA SER A 37 -3.98 2.25 -1.78
C SER A 37 -2.87 2.89 -2.63
N GLY A 38 -2.57 2.25 -3.75
CA GLY A 38 -1.50 2.68 -4.66
C GLY A 38 -1.75 4.03 -5.34
N MET A 39 -2.95 4.60 -5.27
CA MET A 39 -3.19 5.95 -5.76
C MET A 39 -2.56 7.02 -4.87
N TYR A 40 -2.48 6.76 -3.56
CA TYR A 40 -2.19 7.80 -2.57
C TYR A 40 -0.82 7.69 -1.89
N LEU A 41 -0.18 6.51 -1.88
CA LEU A 41 1.13 6.35 -1.20
C LEU A 41 2.19 7.34 -1.71
N GLY A 42 2.28 7.51 -3.04
CA GLY A 42 3.19 8.48 -3.64
C GLY A 42 2.84 9.95 -3.32
N GLU A 43 1.55 10.26 -3.19
CA GLU A 43 1.08 11.61 -2.81
C GLU A 43 1.40 11.94 -1.34
N ILE A 44 1.25 10.96 -0.45
CA ILE A 44 1.66 11.10 0.96
C ILE A 44 3.16 11.36 1.04
N LEU A 45 3.98 10.58 0.32
CA LEU A 45 5.41 10.80 0.23
C LEU A 45 5.75 12.20 -0.31
N ARG A 46 5.09 12.64 -1.38
CA ARG A 46 5.25 13.98 -1.96
C ARG A 46 4.97 15.08 -0.92
N ARG A 47 3.88 14.96 -0.15
CA ARG A 47 3.50 15.94 0.88
C ARG A 47 4.54 16.05 1.98
N VAL A 48 5.08 14.92 2.45
CA VAL A 48 6.18 14.90 3.43
C VAL A 48 7.42 15.59 2.86
N LEU A 49 7.82 15.22 1.63
CA LEU A 49 8.99 15.82 0.97
C LEU A 49 8.82 17.32 0.73
N LEU A 50 7.62 17.77 0.35
CA LEU A 50 7.31 19.19 0.17
C LEU A 50 7.50 19.96 1.48
N ARG A 51 6.95 19.43 2.59
CA ARG A 51 7.11 20.04 3.91
C ARG A 51 8.58 20.15 4.33
N MET A 52 9.34 19.08 4.13
CA MET A 52 10.78 19.08 4.43
C MET A 52 11.57 20.03 3.54
N ALA A 53 11.16 20.23 2.28
CA ALA A 53 11.77 21.22 1.40
C ALA A 53 11.49 22.64 1.89
N GLU A 54 10.27 22.93 2.31
CA GLU A 54 9.84 24.24 2.82
C GLU A 54 10.49 24.61 4.16
N GLU A 55 10.63 23.64 5.07
CA GLU A 55 11.06 23.93 6.46
C GLU A 55 12.53 23.65 6.74
N ALA A 56 13.12 22.69 6.02
CA ALA A 56 14.47 22.21 6.29
C ALA A 56 15.41 22.30 5.08
N GLY A 57 14.94 22.82 3.94
CA GLY A 57 15.76 23.05 2.76
C GLY A 57 16.46 21.79 2.24
N ILE A 58 15.82 20.61 2.37
CA ILE A 58 16.47 19.32 2.04
C ILE A 58 16.90 19.20 0.56
N PHE A 59 16.37 20.07 -0.30
CA PHE A 59 16.70 20.16 -1.73
C PHE A 59 17.35 21.51 -2.13
N GLY A 60 17.79 22.31 -1.16
CA GLY A 60 18.33 23.66 -1.37
C GLY A 60 17.46 24.75 -0.73
N GLU A 61 17.80 26.01 -0.98
CA GLU A 61 17.07 27.19 -0.45
C GLU A 61 15.69 27.35 -1.10
N GLU A 62 15.55 26.97 -2.37
CA GLU A 62 14.31 27.06 -3.11
C GLU A 62 13.57 25.71 -3.15
N VAL A 63 12.26 25.75 -2.92
CA VAL A 63 11.40 24.58 -3.03
C VAL A 63 11.24 24.18 -4.50
N PRO A 64 11.58 22.93 -4.89
CA PRO A 64 11.44 22.47 -6.27
C PRO A 64 10.00 22.65 -6.81
N PRO A 65 9.78 23.38 -7.92
CA PRO A 65 8.42 23.71 -8.37
C PRO A 65 7.55 22.49 -8.64
N LYS A 66 8.11 21.43 -9.24
CA LYS A 66 7.39 20.18 -9.53
C LYS A 66 6.87 19.49 -8.27
N LEU A 67 7.54 19.65 -7.13
CA LEU A 67 7.15 19.04 -5.86
C LEU A 67 5.82 19.59 -5.34
N LYS A 68 5.37 20.76 -5.81
CA LYS A 68 4.07 21.36 -5.47
C LYS A 68 2.91 20.74 -6.25
N ASN A 69 3.18 19.98 -7.31
CA ASN A 69 2.14 19.38 -8.15
C ASN A 69 1.60 18.10 -7.48
N SER A 70 0.34 18.14 -7.06
CA SER A 70 -0.36 16.98 -6.48
C SER A 70 -0.30 15.77 -7.43
N PHE A 71 -0.07 14.59 -6.87
CA PHE A 71 0.00 13.30 -7.56
C PHE A 71 1.12 13.17 -8.63
N ILE A 72 2.10 14.09 -8.65
CA ILE A 72 3.26 13.99 -9.55
C ILE A 72 4.12 12.75 -9.25
N LEU A 73 4.23 12.38 -7.98
CA LEU A 73 4.96 11.21 -7.52
C LEU A 73 3.97 10.07 -7.32
N ARG A 74 4.06 9.01 -8.14
CA ARG A 74 3.14 7.86 -8.06
C ARG A 74 3.86 6.66 -7.44
N THR A 75 3.07 5.65 -7.14
CA THR A 75 3.54 4.44 -6.45
C THR A 75 4.59 3.64 -7.23
N PRO A 76 4.58 3.52 -8.57
CA PRO A 76 5.67 2.86 -9.29
C PRO A 76 7.02 3.54 -9.09
N GLU A 77 7.06 4.88 -9.04
CA GLU A 77 8.28 5.63 -8.77
C GLU A 77 8.73 5.44 -7.31
N MET A 78 7.80 5.47 -6.35
CA MET A 78 8.08 5.15 -4.94
C MET A 78 8.61 3.72 -4.76
N SER A 79 8.01 2.73 -5.45
CA SER A 79 8.45 1.34 -5.43
C SER A 79 9.87 1.19 -5.97
N ALA A 80 10.18 1.84 -7.10
CA ALA A 80 11.52 1.82 -7.67
C ALA A 80 12.57 2.43 -6.73
N MET A 81 12.24 3.53 -6.04
CA MET A 81 13.13 4.15 -5.05
C MET A 81 13.33 3.25 -3.82
N HIS A 82 12.27 2.58 -3.36
CA HIS A 82 12.34 1.72 -2.18
C HIS A 82 13.14 0.44 -2.42
N HIS A 83 13.09 -0.13 -3.62
CA HIS A 83 13.87 -1.30 -4.03
C HIS A 83 15.35 -0.98 -4.33
N ASP A 84 15.77 0.29 -4.29
CA ASP A 84 17.12 0.68 -4.64
C ASP A 84 18.15 0.18 -3.61
N THR A 85 18.95 -0.79 -4.03
CA THR A 85 20.02 -1.41 -3.22
C THR A 85 21.41 -0.95 -3.65
N SER A 86 21.52 0.01 -4.58
CA SER A 86 22.80 0.57 -4.99
C SER A 86 23.45 1.35 -3.84
N SER A 87 24.79 1.30 -3.75
CA SER A 87 25.53 1.92 -2.64
C SER A 87 25.38 3.43 -2.57
N ASP A 88 25.11 4.07 -3.71
CA ASP A 88 24.88 5.51 -3.88
C ASP A 88 23.42 5.88 -4.07
N LEU A 89 22.50 4.92 -4.01
CA LEU A 89 21.06 5.09 -4.25
C LEU A 89 20.78 5.80 -5.59
N ARG A 90 21.40 5.33 -6.66
CA ARG A 90 21.32 5.94 -7.99
C ARG A 90 19.89 6.01 -8.52
N VAL A 91 19.08 4.97 -8.33
CA VAL A 91 17.68 4.95 -8.79
C VAL A 91 16.88 6.03 -8.07
N VAL A 92 17.13 6.24 -6.78
CA VAL A 92 16.52 7.36 -6.03
C VAL A 92 16.91 8.70 -6.64
N GLY A 93 18.21 8.90 -6.92
CA GLY A 93 18.70 10.11 -7.58
C GLY A 93 18.05 10.35 -8.95
N ASP A 94 17.98 9.31 -9.77
CA ASP A 94 17.39 9.37 -11.12
C ASP A 94 15.90 9.68 -11.06
N LYS A 95 15.13 9.05 -10.15
CA LYS A 95 13.70 9.34 -10.01
C LYS A 95 13.43 10.76 -9.50
N LEU A 96 14.21 11.25 -8.53
CA LEU A 96 14.09 12.63 -8.06
C LEU A 96 14.39 13.63 -9.19
N LYS A 97 15.39 13.33 -10.03
CA LYS A 97 15.73 14.14 -11.19
C LYS A 97 14.65 14.10 -12.27
N ASP A 98 14.23 12.92 -12.69
CA ASP A 98 13.35 12.75 -13.84
C ASP A 98 11.91 13.20 -13.56
N ILE A 99 11.44 13.05 -12.32
CA ILE A 99 10.05 13.34 -11.94
C ILE A 99 9.89 14.74 -11.35
N LEU A 100 10.86 15.16 -10.52
CA LEU A 100 10.77 16.38 -9.73
C LEU A 100 11.77 17.46 -10.17
N GLU A 101 12.61 17.18 -11.17
CA GLU A 101 13.69 18.07 -11.64
C GLU A 101 14.71 18.39 -10.54
N ILE A 102 14.83 17.51 -9.53
CA ILE A 102 15.75 17.67 -8.40
C ILE A 102 17.06 16.96 -8.72
N SER A 103 18.10 17.75 -9.02
CA SER A 103 19.44 17.24 -9.35
C SER A 103 20.40 17.34 -8.16
N ASN A 104 21.57 16.70 -8.28
CA ASN A 104 22.70 16.81 -7.33
C ASN A 104 22.36 16.45 -5.88
N THR A 105 21.40 15.54 -5.67
CA THR A 105 21.02 15.10 -4.33
C THR A 105 22.16 14.34 -3.65
N SER A 106 22.43 14.68 -2.39
CA SER A 106 23.43 13.98 -1.58
C SER A 106 22.95 12.58 -1.19
N LEU A 107 23.89 11.66 -0.93
CA LEU A 107 23.55 10.31 -0.45
C LEU A 107 22.70 10.34 0.84
N LYS A 108 22.95 11.31 1.72
CA LYS A 108 22.14 11.52 2.93
C LYS A 108 20.67 11.81 2.59
N THR A 109 20.43 12.67 1.61
CA THR A 109 19.07 13.02 1.15
C THR A 109 18.38 11.81 0.51
N ARG A 110 19.10 11.04 -0.31
CA ARG A 110 18.55 9.83 -0.93
C ARG A 110 18.18 8.77 0.11
N ARG A 111 19.00 8.58 1.14
CA ARG A 111 18.70 7.67 2.26
C ARG A 111 17.44 8.08 3.01
N LEU A 112 17.28 9.38 3.28
CA LEU A 112 16.07 9.92 3.87
C LEU A 112 14.83 9.61 3.01
N VAL A 113 14.91 9.78 1.69
CA VAL A 113 13.80 9.45 0.78
C VAL A 113 13.43 7.97 0.85
N VAL A 114 14.41 7.07 0.89
CA VAL A 114 14.16 5.62 1.06
C VAL A 114 13.49 5.32 2.39
N GLU A 115 13.93 5.95 3.48
CA GLU A 115 13.32 5.78 4.80
C GLU A 115 11.86 6.24 4.83
N LEU A 116 11.54 7.37 4.19
CA LEU A 116 10.17 7.84 4.01
C LEU A 116 9.34 6.88 3.15
N CYS A 117 9.92 6.32 2.08
CA CYS A 117 9.25 5.28 1.28
C CYS A 117 8.87 4.09 2.15
N ASN A 118 9.82 3.62 2.98
CA ASN A 118 9.61 2.51 3.90
C ASN A 118 8.51 2.80 4.92
N ILE A 119 8.49 3.98 5.54
CA ILE A 119 7.47 4.39 6.51
C ILE A 119 6.06 4.36 5.88
N VAL A 120 5.89 4.99 4.72
CA VAL A 120 4.59 5.09 4.05
C VAL A 120 4.11 3.71 3.56
N ALA A 121 4.99 2.92 2.93
CA ALA A 121 4.66 1.59 2.45
C ALA A 121 4.34 0.63 3.60
N THR A 122 5.14 0.63 4.67
CA THR A 122 4.94 -0.22 5.85
C THR A 122 3.61 0.11 6.52
N ARG A 123 3.30 1.39 6.70
CA ARG A 123 2.00 1.81 7.28
C ARG A 123 0.84 1.28 6.45
N GLY A 124 0.86 1.50 5.13
CA GLY A 124 -0.20 1.03 4.24
C GLY A 124 -0.38 -0.49 4.28
N ALA A 125 0.73 -1.24 4.19
CA ALA A 125 0.73 -2.69 4.20
C ALA A 125 0.21 -3.27 5.52
N ARG A 126 0.62 -2.70 6.67
CA ARG A 126 0.15 -3.12 7.99
C ARG A 126 -1.34 -2.86 8.19
N LEU A 127 -1.85 -1.73 7.71
CA LEU A 127 -3.27 -1.41 7.77
C LEU A 127 -4.09 -2.33 6.87
N ALA A 128 -3.62 -2.62 5.65
CA ALA A 128 -4.26 -3.59 4.76
C ALA A 128 -4.32 -4.99 5.40
N ALA A 129 -3.23 -5.45 6.04
CA ALA A 129 -3.21 -6.71 6.79
C ALA A 129 -4.23 -6.72 7.94
N ALA A 130 -4.36 -5.63 8.70
CA ALA A 130 -5.36 -5.50 9.75
C ALA A 130 -6.80 -5.56 9.19
N GLY A 131 -7.05 -5.00 8.00
CA GLY A 131 -8.30 -5.13 7.28
C GLY A 131 -8.62 -6.61 6.96
N ILE A 132 -7.66 -7.32 6.37
CA ILE A 132 -7.79 -8.76 6.04
C ILE A 132 -8.09 -9.57 7.31
N LEU A 133 -7.36 -9.30 8.40
CA LEU A 133 -7.61 -9.93 9.69
C LEU A 133 -9.05 -9.67 10.17
N GLY A 134 -9.56 -8.44 10.04
CA GLY A 134 -10.94 -8.13 10.39
C GLY A 134 -11.96 -9.05 9.71
N ILE A 135 -11.75 -9.38 8.44
CA ILE A 135 -12.58 -10.33 7.69
C ILE A 135 -12.43 -11.75 8.26
N ILE A 136 -11.20 -12.20 8.51
CA ILE A 136 -10.91 -13.52 9.10
C ILE A 136 -11.59 -13.69 10.46
N LYS A 137 -11.50 -12.67 11.33
CA LYS A 137 -12.19 -12.62 12.62
C LYS A 137 -13.71 -12.67 12.45
N LYS A 138 -14.26 -11.91 11.49
CA LYS A 138 -15.70 -11.90 11.21
C LYS A 138 -16.23 -13.27 10.77
N MET A 139 -15.38 -14.06 10.11
CA MET A 139 -15.66 -15.45 9.71
C MET A 139 -15.45 -16.47 10.83
N GLY A 140 -14.95 -16.06 12.01
CA GLY A 140 -14.62 -16.96 13.11
C GLY A 140 -13.50 -17.94 12.75
N LYS A 141 -12.52 -17.48 11.96
CA LYS A 141 -11.36 -18.27 11.53
C LYS A 141 -10.05 -17.74 12.08
N ASP A 142 -10.07 -16.83 13.06
CA ASP A 142 -8.88 -16.27 13.70
C ASP A 142 -8.36 -17.11 14.88
N THR A 143 -9.05 -18.19 15.23
CA THR A 143 -8.65 -19.13 16.29
C THR A 143 -8.74 -20.57 15.81
N PRO A 144 -7.93 -21.50 16.35
CA PRO A 144 -8.04 -22.92 16.04
C PRO A 144 -9.42 -23.47 16.40
N ARG A 145 -9.91 -24.43 15.61
CA ARG A 145 -11.09 -25.23 15.96
C ARG A 145 -10.64 -26.51 16.66
N GLU A 146 -11.59 -27.24 17.26
CA GLU A 146 -11.32 -28.54 17.89
C GLU A 146 -10.66 -29.54 16.92
N SER A 147 -11.01 -29.46 15.62
CA SER A 147 -10.42 -30.26 14.54
C SER A 147 -9.05 -29.76 14.05
N GLY A 148 -8.45 -28.78 14.72
CA GLY A 148 -7.25 -28.06 14.27
C GLY A 148 -7.58 -26.81 13.45
N PRO A 149 -6.54 -26.04 13.05
CA PRO A 149 -6.73 -24.77 12.38
C PRO A 149 -7.11 -24.97 10.90
N GLU A 150 -8.21 -24.33 10.48
CA GLU A 150 -8.73 -24.42 9.11
C GLU A 150 -7.86 -23.60 8.14
N LYS A 151 -7.58 -24.14 6.94
CA LYS A 151 -6.82 -23.41 5.92
C LYS A 151 -7.59 -22.17 5.45
N ILE A 152 -6.91 -21.02 5.45
CA ILE A 152 -7.43 -19.73 5.00
C ILE A 152 -6.64 -19.31 3.77
N VAL A 153 -7.31 -19.23 2.62
CA VAL A 153 -6.71 -18.73 1.39
C VAL A 153 -7.15 -17.29 1.18
N VAL A 154 -6.17 -16.38 1.08
CA VAL A 154 -6.41 -14.98 0.71
C VAL A 154 -6.00 -14.81 -0.74
N ALA A 155 -7.00 -14.68 -1.61
CA ALA A 155 -6.80 -14.36 -3.02
C ALA A 155 -6.54 -12.86 -3.17
N MET A 156 -5.38 -12.49 -3.69
CA MET A 156 -4.90 -11.11 -3.81
C MET A 156 -4.65 -10.76 -5.28
N ASP A 157 -4.95 -9.50 -5.63
CA ASP A 157 -4.69 -8.90 -6.93
C ASP A 157 -4.33 -7.42 -6.73
N GLY A 158 -3.79 -6.78 -7.77
CA GLY A 158 -3.49 -5.35 -7.82
C GLY A 158 -2.00 -5.02 -7.73
N GLY A 159 -1.60 -3.93 -8.38
CA GLY A 159 -0.19 -3.58 -8.61
C GLY A 159 0.65 -3.38 -7.35
N LEU A 160 0.05 -3.01 -6.20
CA LEU A 160 0.76 -2.99 -4.92
C LEU A 160 1.21 -4.39 -4.49
N TYR A 161 0.31 -5.37 -4.59
CA TYR A 161 0.63 -6.74 -4.21
C TYR A 161 1.54 -7.42 -5.24
N GLU A 162 1.28 -7.18 -6.53
CA GLU A 162 1.99 -7.85 -7.63
C GLU A 162 3.39 -7.30 -7.90
N HIS A 163 3.60 -5.98 -7.78
CA HIS A 163 4.83 -5.32 -8.25
C HIS A 163 5.61 -4.60 -7.15
N TYR A 164 5.03 -4.36 -5.97
CA TYR A 164 5.73 -3.71 -4.87
C TYR A 164 6.11 -4.73 -3.78
N THR A 165 7.24 -5.42 -4.00
CA THR A 165 7.67 -6.57 -3.19
C THR A 165 7.81 -6.26 -1.70
N GLU A 166 8.32 -5.09 -1.32
CA GLU A 166 8.42 -4.69 0.10
C GLU A 166 7.03 -4.54 0.72
N TYR A 167 6.06 -4.02 -0.03
CA TYR A 167 4.68 -3.85 0.42
C TYR A 167 4.00 -5.21 0.62
N SER A 168 4.07 -6.10 -0.37
CA SER A 168 3.46 -7.44 -0.27
C SER A 168 4.07 -8.27 0.85
N LYS A 169 5.41 -8.30 0.96
CA LYS A 169 6.10 -8.97 2.08
C LYS A 169 5.70 -8.39 3.44
N CYS A 170 5.62 -7.06 3.55
CA CYS A 170 5.21 -6.41 4.79
C CYS A 170 3.77 -6.80 5.18
N LEU A 171 2.86 -6.81 4.21
CA LEU A 171 1.46 -7.20 4.41
C LEU A 171 1.36 -8.65 4.91
N GLU A 172 2.02 -9.59 4.22
CA GLU A 172 1.99 -11.01 4.58
C GLU A 172 2.59 -11.27 5.96
N ASN A 173 3.77 -10.70 6.23
CA ASN A 173 4.43 -10.82 7.53
C ASN A 173 3.58 -10.21 8.66
N THR A 174 2.91 -9.09 8.41
CA THR A 174 2.05 -8.46 9.40
C THR A 174 0.81 -9.30 9.68
N LEU A 175 0.21 -9.91 8.66
CA LEU A 175 -0.94 -10.79 8.91
C LEU A 175 -0.54 -12.02 9.73
N VAL A 176 0.63 -12.60 9.45
CA VAL A 176 1.22 -13.69 10.24
C VAL A 176 1.50 -13.26 11.69
N GLU A 177 2.07 -12.06 11.89
CA GLU A 177 2.30 -11.46 13.20
C GLU A 177 0.99 -11.34 13.99
N LEU A 178 -0.06 -10.78 13.37
CA LEU A 178 -1.33 -10.52 14.04
C LEU A 178 -2.15 -11.78 14.33
N LEU A 179 -2.07 -12.80 13.48
CA LEU A 179 -2.74 -14.10 13.69
C LEU A 179 -2.05 -14.95 14.77
N GLY A 180 -0.77 -14.70 15.03
CA GLY A 180 0.03 -15.49 15.94
C GLY A 180 0.47 -16.83 15.35
N LYS A 181 1.46 -17.45 16.02
CA LYS A 181 2.16 -18.64 15.52
C LYS A 181 1.25 -19.84 15.25
N GLU A 182 0.18 -19.99 16.03
CA GLU A 182 -0.74 -21.12 15.92
C GLU A 182 -1.55 -21.09 14.61
N MET A 183 -1.97 -19.90 14.18
CA MET A 183 -2.78 -19.72 12.98
C MET A 183 -1.95 -19.38 11.73
N ALA A 184 -0.68 -18.98 11.91
CA ALA A 184 0.22 -18.61 10.82
C ALA A 184 0.41 -19.71 9.77
N THR A 185 0.40 -20.98 10.15
CA THR A 185 0.58 -22.11 9.21
C THR A 185 -0.65 -22.36 8.36
N SER A 186 -1.79 -21.78 8.73
CA SER A 186 -3.08 -21.96 8.05
C SER A 186 -3.34 -20.89 6.99
N ILE A 187 -2.63 -19.75 7.01
CA ILE A 187 -2.80 -18.71 6.00
C ILE A 187 -1.99 -19.03 4.73
N VAL A 188 -2.62 -18.90 3.57
CA VAL A 188 -1.97 -19.01 2.27
C VAL A 188 -2.41 -17.84 1.41
N PHE A 189 -1.45 -17.06 0.93
CA PHE A 189 -1.71 -16.04 -0.08
C PHE A 189 -1.66 -16.65 -1.48
N LYS A 190 -2.61 -16.26 -2.33
CA LYS A 190 -2.65 -16.67 -3.73
C LYS A 190 -2.87 -15.46 -4.61
N HIS A 191 -1.99 -15.30 -5.58
CA HIS A 191 -2.23 -14.34 -6.65
C HIS A 191 -3.41 -14.81 -7.50
N ALA A 192 -4.40 -13.94 -7.69
CA ALA A 192 -5.62 -14.22 -8.41
C ALA A 192 -5.88 -13.13 -9.46
N ASN A 193 -5.22 -13.29 -10.62
CA ASN A 193 -5.29 -12.31 -11.70
C ASN A 193 -6.67 -12.27 -12.35
N ASP A 194 -6.98 -11.11 -12.91
CA ASP A 194 -8.11 -10.91 -13.83
C ASP A 194 -9.47 -11.28 -13.21
N GLY A 195 -9.73 -10.74 -12.02
CA GLY A 195 -11.02 -10.87 -11.36
C GLY A 195 -12.18 -10.26 -12.18
N SER A 196 -11.91 -9.26 -13.01
CA SER A 196 -12.92 -8.58 -13.83
C SER A 196 -13.23 -9.32 -15.15
N GLY A 197 -12.26 -9.99 -15.76
CA GLY A 197 -12.45 -10.83 -16.95
C GLY A 197 -12.77 -12.27 -16.60
N ILE A 198 -11.73 -13.07 -16.32
CA ILE A 198 -11.85 -14.49 -15.95
C ILE A 198 -12.77 -14.69 -14.74
N GLY A 199 -12.65 -13.85 -13.71
CA GLY A 199 -13.50 -13.96 -12.52
C GLY A 199 -14.99 -13.78 -12.84
N ALA A 200 -15.35 -12.82 -13.70
CA ALA A 200 -16.72 -12.63 -14.15
C ALA A 200 -17.24 -13.82 -14.97
N ALA A 201 -16.39 -14.41 -15.83
CA ALA A 201 -16.73 -15.61 -16.60
C ALA A 201 -16.98 -16.83 -15.69
N LEU A 202 -16.16 -17.02 -14.65
CA LEU A 202 -16.35 -18.09 -13.66
C LEU A 202 -17.64 -17.90 -12.85
N LEU A 203 -17.99 -16.67 -12.49
CA LEU A 203 -19.28 -16.36 -11.85
C LEU A 203 -20.46 -16.68 -12.77
N ALA A 204 -20.37 -16.34 -14.06
CA ALA A 204 -21.40 -16.70 -15.03
C ALA A 204 -21.54 -18.23 -15.17
N ALA A 205 -20.42 -18.95 -15.20
CA ALA A 205 -20.41 -20.41 -15.30
C ALA A 205 -21.02 -21.09 -14.05
N SER A 206 -20.71 -20.61 -12.84
CA SER A 206 -21.24 -21.19 -11.59
C SER A 206 -22.72 -20.88 -11.34
N ASN A 207 -23.27 -19.90 -12.06
CA ASN A 207 -24.69 -19.55 -12.06
C ASN A 207 -25.38 -19.95 -13.38
N SER A 208 -24.76 -20.83 -14.15
CA SER A 208 -25.35 -21.33 -15.40
C SER A 208 -26.62 -22.14 -15.09
N VAL A 209 -27.65 -21.95 -15.91
CA VAL A 209 -28.88 -22.76 -15.85
C VAL A 209 -28.68 -24.19 -16.36
N TYR A 210 -27.49 -24.51 -16.86
CA TYR A 210 -27.14 -25.80 -17.47
C TYR A 210 -26.21 -26.66 -16.59
N VAL A 211 -26.12 -26.39 -15.28
CA VAL A 211 -25.18 -27.10 -14.37
C VAL A 211 -25.61 -28.55 -14.08
N GLU A 212 -26.89 -28.89 -14.23
CA GLU A 212 -27.46 -30.19 -13.83
C GLU A 212 -27.57 -31.25 -14.95
N ASP A 213 -27.15 -30.97 -16.20
CA ASP A 213 -27.26 -31.94 -17.31
C ASP A 213 -26.12 -32.98 -17.37
N LYS A 214 -25.55 -33.42 -16.23
CA LYS A 214 -24.50 -34.46 -16.19
C LYS A 214 -24.68 -35.50 -15.09
#